data_AF-A0A4R8QSA7-F1
#
_entry.id   AF-A0A4R8QSA7-F1
#
_cell.length_a   1.000
_cell.length_b   1.000
_cell.length_c   1.000
_cell.angle_alpha   90.00
_cell.angle_beta   90.00
_cell.angle_gamma   90.00
#
_symmetry.space_group_name_H-M   'P 1'
#
loop_
_entity.id
_entity.type
_entity.pdbx_description
1 polymer ?
#
loop_
_entity_poly.entity_id
_entity_poly.type
_entity_poly.pdbx_seq_one_letter_code
_entity_poly.pdbx_strand_id
1 'polypeptide(L)'
;MFLQRSAIAVARRAAVAPLARRTFATSMIRRDASSSSTPAKSYKTLSEIKAEDDLLAPGAKAGQVPTDLEQSTGLERLEILGKMEGVDIFDMRPLDASRKGTMENPILVRSAGEEQYLGCTGVPADSHVTIWLTISRDRPHERCPECGSVYKMEYVGPTEDAHHHDHHHGPEYPEPKSFADFIKPEYRYQ
;
A
#
# COMPACT_ATOMS: atom_id res chain seq x y z
N MET A 1 -11.52 69.84 62.82
CA MET A 1 -12.89 69.37 62.52
C MET A 1 -13.00 67.90 62.88
N PHE A 2 -13.90 67.63 63.83
CA PHE A 2 -14.64 66.41 64.17
C PHE A 2 -14.13 65.00 63.79
N LEU A 3 -14.03 64.18 64.84
CA LEU A 3 -14.26 62.74 64.82
C LEU A 3 -15.59 62.39 64.12
N GLN A 4 -15.58 61.38 63.24
CA GLN A 4 -16.72 60.51 62.96
C GLN A 4 -16.20 59.07 62.80
N ARG A 5 -16.46 58.23 63.81
CA ARG A 5 -17.50 57.17 63.83
C ARG A 5 -17.10 55.86 63.14
N SER A 6 -16.64 54.95 64.00
CA SER A 6 -16.98 53.52 64.11
C SER A 6 -17.90 52.89 63.07
N ALA A 7 -17.48 51.72 62.57
CA ALA A 7 -18.31 50.51 62.51
C ALA A 7 -17.42 49.26 62.48
N ILE A 8 -17.54 48.44 63.53
CA ILE A 8 -17.01 47.08 63.61
C ILE A 8 -18.04 46.17 62.92
N ALA A 9 -17.61 45.38 61.94
CA ALA A 9 -18.40 44.28 61.39
C ALA A 9 -17.64 42.96 61.54
N VAL A 10 -18.24 42.07 62.31
CA VAL A 10 -17.76 40.75 62.74
C VAL A 10 -17.76 39.79 61.55
N ALA A 11 -16.58 39.34 61.11
CA ALA A 11 -16.48 38.20 60.21
C ALA A 11 -16.53 36.90 61.03
N ARG A 12 -17.66 36.18 60.94
CA ARG A 12 -17.83 34.85 61.52
C ARG A 12 -16.86 33.88 60.83
N ARG A 13 -15.93 33.31 61.58
CA ARG A 13 -15.10 32.18 61.14
C ARG A 13 -16.01 30.95 60.98
N ALA A 14 -16.26 30.54 59.74
CA ALA A 14 -16.81 29.23 59.46
C ALA A 14 -15.71 28.18 59.65
N ALA A 15 -15.88 27.28 60.63
CA ALA A 15 -15.04 26.11 60.77
C ALA A 15 -15.42 25.11 59.68
N VAL A 16 -14.57 24.95 58.67
CA VAL A 16 -14.74 23.91 57.64
C VAL A 16 -14.18 22.61 58.22
N ALA A 17 -15.06 21.65 58.50
CA ALA A 17 -14.66 20.31 58.89
C ALA A 17 -13.88 19.64 57.73
N PRO A 18 -12.78 18.91 57.99
CA PRO A 18 -12.07 18.22 56.93
C PRO A 18 -12.92 17.05 56.41
N LEU A 19 -13.41 17.16 55.17
CA LEU A 19 -13.94 16.04 54.42
C LEU A 19 -12.86 14.95 54.34
N ALA A 20 -13.16 13.79 54.91
CA ALA A 20 -12.34 12.59 54.80
C ALA A 20 -12.08 12.27 53.33
N ARG A 21 -10.88 12.60 52.86
CA ARG A 21 -10.41 12.31 51.51
C ARG A 21 -10.19 10.81 51.45
N ARG A 22 -11.18 10.05 50.95
CA ARG A 22 -11.03 8.64 50.61
C ARG A 22 -9.82 8.50 49.69
N THR A 23 -8.74 7.92 50.19
CA THR A 23 -7.57 7.57 49.40
C THR A 23 -7.93 6.35 48.57
N PHE A 24 -8.22 6.55 47.28
CA PHE A 24 -8.31 5.44 46.34
C PHE A 24 -6.90 4.87 46.17
N ALA A 25 -6.61 3.78 46.90
CA ALA A 25 -5.44 2.97 46.67
C ALA A 25 -5.64 2.18 45.36
N THR A 26 -5.08 2.66 44.26
CA THR A 26 -5.03 1.91 43.01
C THR A 26 -3.88 0.90 43.09
N SER A 27 -4.18 -0.37 43.34
CA SER A 27 -3.18 -1.43 43.17
C SER A 27 -2.95 -1.63 41.68
N MET A 28 -1.77 -1.26 41.20
CA MET A 28 -1.34 -1.65 39.86
C MET A 28 -0.93 -3.12 39.92
N ILE A 29 -1.84 -4.02 39.54
CA ILE A 29 -1.47 -5.40 39.26
C ILE A 29 -0.71 -5.36 37.94
N ARG A 30 0.63 -5.32 38.01
CA ARG A 30 1.47 -5.68 36.86
C ARG A 30 1.27 -7.17 36.62
N ARG A 31 0.40 -7.48 35.68
CA ARG A 31 0.32 -8.82 35.10
C ARG A 31 1.50 -8.93 34.14
N ASP A 32 2.66 -9.33 34.67
CA ASP A 32 3.75 -9.87 33.86
C ASP A 32 3.28 -11.23 33.30
N ALA A 33 2.44 -11.17 32.27
CA ALA A 33 2.25 -12.30 31.38
C ALA A 33 3.47 -12.34 30.47
N SER A 34 4.60 -12.79 31.03
CA SER A 34 5.66 -13.44 30.27
C SER A 34 5.10 -14.76 29.74
N SER A 35 4.32 -14.64 28.67
CA SER A 35 4.03 -15.71 27.74
C SER A 35 3.64 -15.03 26.44
N SER A 36 4.63 -14.48 25.73
CA SER A 36 4.56 -14.35 24.28
C SER A 36 4.56 -15.76 23.65
N SER A 37 3.65 -16.63 24.08
CA SER A 37 3.18 -17.69 23.22
C SER A 37 2.27 -16.98 22.24
N THR A 38 2.84 -16.52 21.13
CA THR A 38 2.03 -16.25 19.95
C THR A 38 1.13 -17.47 19.78
N PRO A 39 -0.20 -17.33 19.85
CA PRO A 39 -1.07 -18.45 19.55
C PRO A 39 -0.62 -18.95 18.17
N ALA A 40 -0.38 -20.27 18.07
CA ALA A 40 0.07 -20.88 16.83
C ALA A 40 -0.81 -20.34 15.70
N LYS A 41 -0.20 -19.66 14.73
CA LYS A 41 -0.95 -19.02 13.65
C LYS A 41 -1.75 -20.12 12.97
N SER A 42 -3.08 -20.06 13.04
CA SER A 42 -3.96 -21.03 12.36
C SER A 42 -4.03 -20.81 10.86
N TYR A 43 -3.22 -19.89 10.34
CA TYR A 43 -3.17 -19.46 8.94
C TYR A 43 -1.74 -19.57 8.41
N LYS A 44 -1.65 -19.94 7.13
CA LYS A 44 -0.39 -19.99 6.37
C LYS A 44 0.10 -18.57 6.10
N THR A 45 1.40 -18.35 6.15
CA THR A 45 2.02 -17.07 5.76
C THR A 45 2.13 -16.95 4.23
N LEU A 46 2.35 -15.75 3.68
CA LEU A 46 2.45 -15.56 2.21
C LEU A 46 3.52 -16.47 1.58
N SER A 47 4.62 -16.71 2.28
CA SER A 47 5.71 -17.59 1.81
C SER A 47 5.32 -19.08 1.75
N GLU A 48 4.30 -19.49 2.48
CA GLU A 48 3.83 -20.87 2.57
C GLU A 48 2.72 -21.17 1.55
N ILE A 49 2.07 -20.15 1.00
CA ILE A 49 1.00 -20.25 0.01
C ILE A 49 1.63 -20.56 -1.35
N LYS A 50 1.28 -21.70 -1.95
CA LYS A 50 1.75 -22.10 -3.28
C LYS A 50 0.62 -22.34 -4.27
N ALA A 51 -0.51 -22.83 -3.79
CA ALA A 51 -1.67 -23.14 -4.60
C ALA A 51 -2.92 -22.41 -4.09
N GLU A 52 -3.95 -22.34 -4.95
CA GLU A 52 -5.25 -21.76 -4.60
C GLU A 52 -5.93 -22.53 -3.45
N ASP A 53 -5.68 -23.83 -3.34
CA ASP A 53 -6.16 -24.67 -2.24
C ASP A 53 -5.60 -24.23 -0.87
N ASP A 54 -4.43 -23.58 -0.84
CA ASP A 54 -3.85 -23.04 0.39
C ASP A 54 -4.60 -21.79 0.89
N LEU A 55 -5.41 -21.17 0.03
CA LEU A 55 -6.23 -20.00 0.32
C LEU A 55 -7.62 -20.37 0.86
N LEU A 56 -7.80 -21.60 1.33
CA LEU A 56 -8.99 -22.02 2.05
C LEU A 56 -8.85 -21.71 3.55
N ALA A 57 -9.88 -21.11 4.12
CA ALA A 57 -9.93 -20.81 5.54
C ALA A 57 -10.36 -22.04 6.37
N PRO A 58 -9.94 -22.13 7.65
CA PRO A 58 -10.29 -23.26 8.53
C PRO A 58 -11.76 -23.28 8.98
N GLY A 59 -12.51 -22.18 8.77
CA GLY A 59 -13.89 -22.04 9.23
C GLY A 59 -14.01 -21.67 10.73
N ALA A 60 -15.12 -21.01 11.08
CA ALA A 60 -15.41 -20.65 12.47
C ALA A 60 -16.09 -21.79 13.24
N LYS A 61 -16.00 -21.75 14.57
CA LYS A 61 -16.68 -22.70 15.46
C LYS A 61 -18.19 -22.47 15.45
N ALA A 62 -18.96 -23.54 15.65
CA ALA A 62 -20.42 -23.46 15.73
C ALA A 62 -20.87 -22.50 16.85
N GLY A 63 -21.79 -21.58 16.52
CA GLY A 63 -22.33 -20.59 17.45
C GLY A 63 -21.51 -19.30 17.62
N GLN A 64 -20.38 -19.17 16.93
CA GLN A 64 -19.58 -17.94 16.89
C GLN A 64 -19.77 -17.22 15.55
N VAL A 65 -19.75 -15.89 15.56
CA VAL A 65 -19.69 -15.10 14.32
C VAL A 65 -18.28 -15.20 13.74
N PRO A 66 -18.13 -15.66 12.49
CA PRO A 66 -16.83 -15.81 11.85
C PRO A 66 -16.14 -14.45 11.70
N THR A 67 -14.82 -14.46 11.85
CA THR A 67 -13.98 -13.33 11.45
C THR A 67 -13.63 -13.42 9.96
N ASP A 68 -13.25 -12.30 9.35
CA ASP A 68 -12.85 -12.26 7.93
C ASP A 68 -11.72 -13.26 7.62
N LEU A 69 -10.81 -13.51 8.58
CA LEU A 69 -9.75 -14.51 8.43
C LEU A 69 -10.29 -15.96 8.42
N GLU A 70 -11.40 -16.24 9.09
CA GLU A 70 -11.96 -17.58 9.20
C GLU A 70 -12.91 -17.95 8.05
N GLN A 71 -13.43 -16.95 7.32
CA GLN A 71 -14.41 -17.16 6.25
C GLN A 71 -13.95 -16.68 4.87
N SER A 72 -12.95 -15.79 4.76
CA SER A 72 -12.40 -15.37 3.46
C SER A 72 -11.79 -16.54 2.70
N THR A 73 -11.96 -16.53 1.37
CA THR A 73 -11.40 -17.55 0.47
C THR A 73 -10.81 -16.89 -0.78
N GLY A 74 -9.86 -17.57 -1.42
CA GLY A 74 -9.27 -17.13 -2.69
C GLY A 74 -8.55 -15.78 -2.60
N LEU A 75 -8.81 -14.88 -3.56
CA LEU A 75 -8.13 -13.58 -3.67
C LEU A 75 -8.40 -12.66 -2.48
N GLU A 76 -9.61 -12.69 -1.92
CA GLU A 76 -9.95 -11.91 -0.73
C GLU A 76 -9.05 -12.30 0.45
N ARG A 77 -8.87 -13.61 0.67
CA ARG A 77 -7.99 -14.12 1.72
C ARG A 77 -6.54 -13.72 1.46
N LEU A 78 -6.07 -13.85 0.22
CA LEU A 78 -4.72 -13.48 -0.18
C LEU A 78 -4.44 -12.00 0.11
N GLU A 79 -5.38 -11.11 -0.21
CA GLU A 79 -5.30 -9.69 0.12
C GLU A 79 -5.25 -9.43 1.63
N ILE A 80 -6.10 -10.10 2.41
CA ILE A 80 -6.12 -9.98 3.88
C ILE A 80 -4.78 -10.43 4.47
N LEU A 81 -4.24 -11.57 4.05
CA LEU A 81 -2.95 -12.08 4.49
C LEU A 81 -1.81 -11.12 4.11
N GLY A 82 -1.85 -10.57 2.89
CA GLY A 82 -0.96 -9.51 2.42
C GLY A 82 -0.94 -8.31 3.37
N LYS A 83 -2.13 -7.74 3.63
CA LYS A 83 -2.30 -6.58 4.50
C LYS A 83 -1.86 -6.87 5.94
N MET A 84 -2.06 -8.08 6.45
CA MET A 84 -1.58 -8.50 7.77
C MET A 84 -0.05 -8.55 7.88
N GLU A 85 0.63 -8.93 6.80
CA GLU A 85 2.09 -8.91 6.70
C GLU A 85 2.65 -7.54 6.28
N GLY A 86 1.78 -6.57 5.97
CA GLY A 86 2.16 -5.23 5.53
C GLY A 86 2.58 -5.15 4.06
N VAL A 87 2.22 -6.14 3.25
CA VAL A 87 2.51 -6.21 1.82
C VAL A 87 1.23 -5.96 1.03
N ASP A 88 1.22 -4.92 0.18
CA ASP A 88 0.15 -4.71 -0.79
C ASP A 88 0.41 -5.55 -2.05
N ILE A 89 -0.42 -6.58 -2.25
CA ILE A 89 -0.20 -7.57 -3.31
C ILE A 89 -0.59 -7.04 -4.70
N PHE A 90 -1.54 -6.10 -4.75
CA PHE A 90 -2.03 -5.55 -6.02
C PHE A 90 -1.37 -4.22 -6.43
N ASP A 91 -0.33 -3.80 -5.71
CA ASP A 91 0.43 -2.55 -5.90
C ASP A 91 -0.42 -1.36 -6.39
N MET A 92 -1.16 -0.74 -5.48
CA MET A 92 -2.03 0.41 -5.81
C MET A 92 -1.29 1.75 -5.87
N ARG A 93 0.05 1.75 -5.91
CA ARG A 93 0.84 2.98 -5.89
C ARG A 93 0.86 3.64 -7.27
N PRO A 94 0.81 4.98 -7.33
CA PRO A 94 0.98 5.69 -8.58
C PRO A 94 2.42 5.55 -9.10
N LEU A 95 2.60 5.92 -10.37
CA LEU A 95 3.92 6.00 -10.99
C LEU A 95 4.85 6.94 -10.20
N ASP A 96 6.11 6.55 -10.05
CA ASP A 96 7.11 7.40 -9.38
C ASP A 96 7.35 8.69 -10.17
N ALA A 97 6.91 9.81 -9.61
CA ALA A 97 7.09 11.16 -10.14
C ALA A 97 8.10 11.99 -9.33
N SER A 98 8.87 11.36 -8.43
CA SER A 98 9.85 12.05 -7.59
C SER A 98 11.07 12.55 -8.36
N ARG A 99 11.40 11.88 -9.47
CA ARG A 99 12.57 12.16 -10.32
C ARG A 99 12.24 12.02 -11.79
N LYS A 100 13.01 12.70 -12.64
CA LYS A 100 12.98 12.49 -14.08
C LYS A 100 13.76 11.22 -14.44
N GLY A 101 13.12 10.31 -15.17
CA GLY A 101 13.80 9.12 -15.71
C GLY A 101 14.75 9.51 -16.84
N THR A 102 15.97 8.99 -16.83
CA THR A 102 16.96 9.14 -17.91
C THR A 102 17.19 7.78 -18.59
N MET A 103 17.91 7.76 -19.71
CA MET A 103 18.26 6.48 -20.37
C MET A 103 19.15 5.60 -19.49
N GLU A 104 20.08 6.20 -18.76
CA GLU A 104 20.96 5.49 -17.83
C GLU A 104 20.22 5.04 -16.56
N ASN A 105 19.27 5.86 -16.09
CA ASN A 105 18.48 5.58 -14.89
C ASN A 105 16.98 5.81 -15.16
N PRO A 106 16.32 4.87 -15.88
CA PRO A 106 14.90 4.99 -16.19
C PRO A 106 14.01 4.78 -14.96
N ILE A 107 12.75 5.17 -15.05
CA ILE A 107 11.73 4.80 -14.05
C ILE A 107 11.27 3.38 -14.38
N LEU A 108 11.43 2.46 -13.44
CA LEU A 108 11.05 1.06 -13.61
C LEU A 108 9.54 0.90 -13.44
N VAL A 109 8.92 0.21 -14.40
CA VAL A 109 7.49 -0.10 -14.38
C VAL A 109 7.36 -1.61 -14.41
N ARG A 110 6.84 -2.17 -13.31
CA ARG A 110 6.65 -3.61 -13.16
C ARG A 110 5.44 -4.04 -13.98
N SER A 111 5.59 -5.09 -14.77
CA SER A 111 4.48 -5.69 -15.51
C SER A 111 4.53 -7.21 -15.43
N ALA A 112 3.36 -7.83 -15.37
CA ALA A 112 3.20 -9.28 -15.43
C ALA A 112 2.76 -9.75 -16.83
N GLY A 113 2.41 -8.83 -17.74
CA GLY A 113 1.94 -9.13 -19.11
C GLY A 113 2.98 -8.80 -20.19
N GLU A 114 2.58 -8.93 -21.45
CA GLU A 114 3.42 -8.58 -22.61
C GLU A 114 3.55 -7.06 -22.81
N GLU A 115 2.48 -6.32 -22.49
CA GLU A 115 2.41 -4.88 -22.59
C GLU A 115 1.88 -4.27 -21.29
N GLN A 116 2.29 -3.04 -21.00
CA GLN A 116 1.83 -2.26 -19.86
C GLN A 116 1.57 -0.81 -20.27
N TYR A 117 0.44 -0.27 -19.83
CA TYR A 117 0.12 1.14 -20.00
C TYR A 117 0.58 1.94 -18.78
N LEU A 118 1.11 3.13 -19.03
CA LEU A 118 1.50 4.08 -18.00
C LEU A 118 1.03 5.48 -18.35
N GLY A 119 0.62 6.24 -17.33
CA GLY A 119 0.19 7.63 -17.46
C GLY A 119 1.24 8.57 -16.91
N CYS A 120 1.94 9.30 -17.78
CA CYS A 120 2.91 10.31 -17.35
C CYS A 120 2.19 11.66 -17.12
N THR A 121 2.29 12.21 -15.91
CA THR A 121 1.80 13.57 -15.58
C THR A 121 2.93 14.59 -15.36
N GLY A 122 4.17 14.17 -15.61
CA GLY A 122 5.37 15.00 -15.53
C GLY A 122 6.11 14.93 -14.20
N VAL A 123 7.19 15.70 -14.11
CA VAL A 123 8.04 15.82 -12.91
C VAL A 123 8.34 17.31 -12.69
N PRO A 124 7.82 17.94 -11.61
CA PRO A 124 6.99 17.38 -10.54
C PRO A 124 5.65 16.81 -11.01
N ALA A 125 5.01 15.96 -10.19
CA ALA A 125 3.71 15.37 -10.51
C ALA A 125 2.69 16.44 -10.95
N ASP A 126 1.92 16.12 -11.99
CA ASP A 126 0.89 16.99 -12.59
C ASP A 126 1.40 18.31 -13.18
N SER A 127 2.67 18.34 -13.59
CA SER A 127 3.26 19.47 -14.33
C SER A 127 2.79 19.56 -15.77
N HIS A 128 2.24 18.48 -16.34
CA HIS A 128 1.59 18.50 -17.64
C HIS A 128 0.39 17.54 -17.71
N VAL A 129 -0.36 17.59 -18.82
CA VAL A 129 -1.53 16.73 -19.04
C VAL A 129 -1.12 15.26 -19.08
N THR A 130 -1.99 14.36 -18.61
CA THR A 130 -1.70 12.93 -18.62
C THR A 130 -1.47 12.44 -20.04
N ILE A 131 -0.25 12.00 -20.32
CA ILE A 131 0.10 11.34 -21.57
C ILE A 131 0.19 9.84 -21.31
N TRP A 132 -0.61 9.09 -22.06
CA TRP A 132 -0.60 7.63 -22.03
C TRP A 132 0.51 7.09 -22.93
N LEU A 133 1.29 6.19 -22.37
CA LEU A 133 2.42 5.54 -23.02
C LEU A 133 2.24 4.03 -22.86
N THR A 134 2.67 3.28 -23.88
CA THR A 134 2.63 1.82 -23.89
C THR A 134 4.05 1.31 -23.94
N ILE A 135 4.41 0.45 -22.99
CA ILE A 135 5.68 -0.29 -23.00
C ILE A 135 5.38 -1.77 -23.23
N SER A 136 6.21 -2.44 -24.02
CA SER A 136 6.08 -3.87 -24.29
C SER A 136 7.38 -4.61 -24.06
N ARG A 137 7.34 -5.94 -24.00
CA ARG A 137 8.56 -6.77 -23.86
C ARG A 137 9.54 -6.55 -25.02
N ASP A 138 9.02 -6.34 -26.22
CA ASP A 138 9.81 -6.07 -27.43
C ASP A 138 10.38 -4.64 -27.47
N ARG A 139 9.62 -3.67 -26.93
CA ARG A 139 10.03 -2.27 -26.79
C ARG A 139 9.93 -1.84 -25.33
N PRO A 140 10.92 -2.23 -24.50
CA PRO A 140 10.84 -2.04 -23.06
C PRO A 140 11.10 -0.60 -22.62
N HIS A 141 11.60 0.28 -23.49
CA HIS A 141 11.85 1.69 -23.16
C HIS A 141 10.89 2.59 -23.92
N GLU A 142 10.25 3.51 -23.20
CA GLU A 142 9.38 4.52 -23.79
C GLU A 142 9.70 5.90 -23.19
N ARG A 143 9.59 6.95 -24.01
CA ARG A 143 9.92 8.32 -23.60
C ARG A 143 8.67 9.19 -23.67
N CYS A 144 8.36 9.89 -22.59
CA CYS A 144 7.30 10.88 -22.62
C CYS A 144 7.66 12.03 -23.60
N PRO A 145 6.80 12.35 -24.59
CA PRO A 145 7.10 13.40 -25.57
C PRO A 145 7.10 14.81 -24.98
N GLU A 146 6.51 15.02 -23.81
CA GLU A 146 6.41 16.33 -23.17
C GLU A 146 7.52 16.56 -22.14
N CYS A 147 7.56 15.76 -21.06
CA CYS A 147 8.59 15.94 -20.03
C CYS A 147 9.93 15.24 -20.34
N GLY A 148 9.96 14.32 -21.31
CA GLY A 148 11.16 13.55 -21.66
C GLY A 148 11.59 12.53 -20.60
N SER A 149 10.71 12.15 -19.67
CA SER A 149 10.98 11.05 -18.73
C SER A 149 11.05 9.73 -19.47
N VAL A 150 12.07 8.92 -19.14
CA VAL A 150 12.25 7.58 -19.68
C VAL A 150 11.70 6.54 -18.71
N TYR A 151 10.87 5.65 -19.24
CA TYR A 151 10.32 4.50 -18.53
C TYR A 151 10.91 3.21 -19.08
N LYS A 152 11.13 2.22 -18.19
CA LYS A 152 11.60 0.90 -18.57
C LYS A 152 10.70 -0.18 -17.97
N MET A 153 10.25 -1.11 -18.81
CA MET A 153 9.51 -2.29 -18.39
C MET A 153 10.40 -3.25 -17.61
N GLU A 154 9.94 -3.66 -16.43
CA GLU A 154 10.49 -4.75 -15.64
C GLU A 154 9.46 -5.89 -15.63
N TYR A 155 9.75 -6.97 -16.37
CA TYR A 155 8.87 -8.13 -16.42
C TYR A 155 9.04 -8.98 -15.16
N VAL A 156 7.94 -9.17 -14.41
CA VAL A 156 7.88 -9.91 -13.13
C VAL A 156 7.11 -11.22 -13.28
N GLY A 157 6.48 -11.47 -14.44
CA GLY A 157 5.69 -12.67 -14.69
C GLY A 157 6.52 -13.94 -14.90
N PRO A 158 5.87 -15.12 -14.92
CA PRO A 158 6.52 -16.40 -15.27
C PRO A 158 7.10 -16.35 -16.69
N THR A 159 8.27 -16.95 -16.92
CA THR A 159 8.91 -16.96 -18.25
C THR A 159 8.16 -17.80 -19.29
N GLU A 160 7.44 -18.82 -18.83
CA GLU A 160 6.66 -19.77 -19.63
C GLU A 160 5.17 -19.47 -19.43
N ASP A 161 4.62 -18.56 -20.22
CA ASP A 161 3.19 -18.25 -20.14
C ASP A 161 2.40 -19.32 -20.91
N ALA A 162 1.63 -20.16 -20.22
CA ALA A 162 0.81 -21.21 -20.84
C ALA A 162 -0.31 -20.64 -21.74
N HIS A 163 -0.53 -19.33 -21.70
CA HIS A 163 -1.43 -18.62 -22.62
C HIS A 163 -0.78 -18.27 -23.97
N HIS A 164 0.51 -18.60 -24.19
CA HIS A 164 1.18 -18.41 -25.49
C HIS A 164 0.69 -19.32 -26.62
N HIS A 165 -0.25 -20.25 -26.37
CA HIS A 165 -0.55 -21.32 -27.33
C HIS A 165 -1.90 -21.31 -28.06
N ASP A 166 -2.80 -20.31 -27.95
CA ASP A 166 -3.91 -20.32 -28.93
C ASP A 166 -4.69 -19.03 -29.25
N HIS A 167 -4.67 -17.94 -28.45
CA HIS A 167 -5.61 -16.81 -28.75
C HIS A 167 -5.08 -15.38 -28.47
N HIS A 168 -3.77 -15.14 -28.56
CA HIS A 168 -3.32 -13.78 -28.80
C HIS A 168 -3.50 -13.48 -30.28
N HIS A 169 -4.68 -12.96 -30.62
CA HIS A 169 -4.79 -12.09 -31.78
C HIS A 169 -3.73 -11.00 -31.55
N GLY A 170 -2.57 -11.12 -32.21
CA GLY A 170 -1.74 -9.96 -32.47
C GLY A 170 -2.69 -8.86 -32.96
N PRO A 171 -2.45 -7.59 -32.58
CA PRO A 171 -3.42 -6.53 -32.78
C PRO A 171 -3.99 -6.64 -34.20
N GLU A 172 -5.34 -6.68 -34.31
CA GLU A 172 -6.07 -6.92 -35.58
C GLU A 172 -5.52 -6.04 -36.71
N TYR A 173 -4.96 -4.89 -36.32
CA TYR A 173 -4.12 -4.03 -37.13
C TYR A 173 -2.68 -4.07 -36.61
N PRO A 174 -1.68 -4.38 -37.45
CA PRO A 174 -0.29 -4.25 -37.06
C PRO A 174 -0.04 -2.81 -36.63
N GLU A 175 0.66 -2.62 -35.52
CA GLU A 175 0.98 -1.29 -35.04
C GLU A 175 1.62 -0.47 -36.17
N PRO A 176 1.20 0.79 -36.35
CA PRO A 176 1.78 1.64 -37.37
C PRO A 176 3.26 1.81 -37.07
N LYS A 177 4.10 1.50 -38.06
CA LYS A 177 5.56 1.61 -37.92
C LYS A 177 5.91 3.03 -37.52
N SER A 178 6.54 3.16 -36.36
CA SER A 178 7.07 4.42 -35.86
C SER A 178 8.46 4.67 -36.45
N PHE A 179 8.96 5.90 -36.31
CA PHE A 179 10.34 6.21 -36.71
C PHE A 179 11.36 5.31 -35.97
N ALA A 180 11.06 4.89 -34.74
CA ALA A 180 11.93 4.03 -33.93
C ALA A 180 12.15 2.64 -34.54
N ASP A 181 11.21 2.16 -35.38
CA ASP A 181 11.33 0.85 -36.03
C ASP A 181 12.37 0.86 -37.16
N PHE A 182 12.66 2.03 -37.73
CA PHE A 182 13.67 2.21 -38.78
C PHE A 182 15.07 2.50 -38.24
N ILE A 183 15.21 2.75 -36.93
CA ILE A 183 16.50 2.95 -36.27
C ILE A 183 17.16 1.58 -36.06
N LYS A 184 18.46 1.46 -36.37
CA LYS A 184 19.19 0.22 -36.12
C LYS A 184 19.18 -0.09 -34.61
N PRO A 185 19.08 -1.37 -34.20
CA PRO A 185 19.00 -1.74 -32.78
C PRO A 185 20.11 -1.13 -31.92
N GLU A 186 21.32 -1.01 -32.46
CA GLU A 186 22.50 -0.44 -31.81
C GLU A 186 22.31 1.02 -31.36
N TYR A 187 21.46 1.80 -32.05
CA TYR A 187 21.24 3.22 -31.79
C TYR A 187 19.93 3.53 -31.07
N ARG A 188 19.09 2.53 -30.78
CA ARG A 188 17.76 2.77 -30.19
C ARG A 188 17.83 3.35 -28.77
N TYR A 189 18.86 3.01 -28.02
CA TYR A 189 18.95 3.33 -26.59
C TYR A 189 20.28 4.00 -26.18
N GLN A 190 21.03 4.52 -27.16
CA GLN A 190 22.19 5.37 -26.89
C GLN A 190 21.78 6.78 -26.45
#